data_AF-A0A661X0G9-F1
#
_entry.id   AF-A0A661X0G9-F1
#
_cell.length_a   1.000
_cell.length_b   1.000
_cell.length_c   1.000
_cell.angle_alpha   90.00
_cell.angle_beta   90.00
_cell.angle_gamma   90.00
#
_symmetry.space_group_name_H-M   'P 1'
#
loop_
_entity.id
_entity.type
_entity.pdbx_description
1 polymer ?
#
loop_
_entity_poly.entity_id
_entity_poly.type
_entity_poly.pdbx_seq_one_letter_code
_entity_poly.pdbx_strand_id
1 'polypeptide(L)'
;MNFPKRFSLLFGGILLFVSCNASFSHKPSTNPDVDKEKQILKATDNLINQRHYGRAYRTLNLLLTKRPYSPYADDMEYRLAYLHVIADSLNPYFDYALALQAFSHFVKKYPRSQYKSACNNWLKILYLLFDFKQRCETKQKSINVLQGKLQHLQQKNTELQNTLKDLERVIKRNE
;
A
#
# COMPACT_ATOMS: atom_id res chain seq x y z
N MET A 1 26.16 -59.85 35.55
CA MET A 1 26.71 -61.21 35.33
C MET A 1 26.65 -61.53 33.85
N ASN A 2 27.83 -61.70 33.26
CA ASN A 2 28.25 -62.63 32.20
C ASN A 2 27.44 -62.80 30.88
N PHE A 3 28.10 -62.34 29.81
CA PHE A 3 28.09 -62.82 28.41
C PHE A 3 28.48 -64.32 28.29
N PRO A 4 28.13 -65.05 27.18
CA PRO A 4 28.89 -65.01 25.90
C PRO A 4 28.00 -65.11 24.62
N LYS A 5 28.26 -64.36 23.54
CA LYS A 5 29.23 -64.55 22.43
C LYS A 5 29.14 -65.88 21.67
N ARG A 6 28.61 -65.83 20.43
CA ARG A 6 29.05 -66.57 19.21
C ARG A 6 28.76 -65.67 18.01
N PHE A 7 29.73 -64.96 17.43
CA PHE A 7 30.65 -65.35 16.35
C PHE A 7 29.98 -65.92 15.08
N SER A 8 30.04 -65.13 14.01
CA SER A 8 30.60 -65.49 12.69
C SER A 8 29.68 -65.23 11.49
N LEU A 9 30.00 -64.13 10.79
CA LEU A 9 30.11 -64.00 9.33
C LEU A 9 29.07 -64.71 8.45
N LEU A 10 28.15 -63.92 7.90
CA LEU A 10 27.76 -64.08 6.49
C LEU A 10 27.84 -62.70 5.80
N PHE A 11 28.89 -62.58 4.99
CA PHE A 11 28.99 -61.62 3.89
C PHE A 11 27.84 -61.90 2.91
N GLY A 12 27.10 -60.86 2.52
CA GLY A 12 26.09 -60.93 1.48
C GLY A 12 25.74 -59.52 1.02
N GLY A 13 26.33 -59.10 -0.10
CA GLY A 13 26.38 -57.73 -0.59
C GLY A 13 25.03 -57.01 -0.68
N ILE A 14 24.98 -55.83 -0.10
CA ILE A 14 23.94 -54.85 -0.39
C ILE A 14 24.30 -54.21 -1.74
N LEU A 15 23.57 -54.64 -2.78
CA LEU A 15 23.49 -53.98 -4.07
C LEU A 15 23.08 -52.52 -3.86
N LEU A 16 24.04 -51.61 -4.06
CA LEU A 16 23.77 -50.21 -4.32
C LEU A 16 23.02 -50.13 -5.65
N PHE A 17 21.69 -50.09 -5.60
CA PHE A 17 20.89 -49.59 -6.71
C PHE A 17 21.21 -48.09 -6.86
N VAL A 18 22.28 -47.82 -7.60
CA VAL A 18 22.47 -46.55 -8.31
C VAL A 18 21.37 -46.50 -9.35
N SER A 19 20.17 -46.10 -8.93
CA SER A 19 19.16 -45.62 -9.84
C SER A 19 19.70 -44.32 -10.42
N CYS A 20 20.28 -44.42 -11.60
CA CYS A 20 20.38 -43.33 -12.56
C CYS A 20 18.97 -42.74 -12.72
N ASN A 21 18.63 -41.76 -11.88
CA ASN A 21 17.69 -40.74 -12.29
C ASN A 21 18.40 -39.97 -13.39
N ALA A 22 18.23 -40.45 -14.62
CA ALA A 22 18.39 -39.64 -15.81
C ALA A 22 17.59 -38.37 -15.54
N SER A 23 18.31 -37.32 -15.17
CA SER A 23 17.76 -35.99 -15.04
C SER A 23 17.31 -35.61 -16.43
N PHE A 24 16.04 -35.91 -16.74
CA PHE A 24 15.31 -35.22 -17.78
C PHE A 24 15.29 -33.75 -17.36
N SER A 25 16.38 -33.06 -17.69
CA SER A 25 16.42 -31.62 -17.77
C SER A 25 15.43 -31.27 -18.87
N HIS A 26 14.16 -31.15 -18.49
CA HIS A 26 13.23 -30.32 -19.21
C HIS A 26 13.90 -28.95 -19.23
N LYS A 27 14.60 -28.63 -20.34
CA LYS A 27 14.88 -27.25 -20.68
C LYS A 27 13.51 -26.57 -20.62
N PRO A 28 13.26 -25.65 -19.68
CA PRO A 28 12.02 -24.91 -19.72
C PRO A 28 11.96 -24.30 -21.12
N SER A 29 10.88 -24.58 -21.83
CA SER A 29 10.55 -23.90 -23.08
C SER A 29 10.31 -22.44 -22.70
N THR A 30 11.37 -21.67 -22.56
CA THR A 30 11.27 -20.25 -22.25
C THR A 30 10.98 -19.55 -23.57
N ASN A 31 9.74 -19.07 -23.70
CA ASN A 31 9.44 -18.12 -24.75
C ASN A 31 10.33 -16.88 -24.51
N PRO A 32 11.28 -16.56 -25.41
CA PRO A 32 12.24 -15.48 -25.19
C PRO A 32 11.56 -14.12 -24.98
N ASP A 33 10.33 -13.96 -25.46
CA ASP A 33 9.53 -12.75 -25.24
C ASP A 33 9.00 -12.62 -23.80
N VAL A 34 8.68 -13.74 -23.16
CA VAL A 34 8.23 -13.77 -21.74
C VAL A 34 9.42 -13.46 -20.82
N ASP A 35 10.59 -14.04 -21.11
CA ASP A 35 11.80 -13.74 -20.35
C ASP A 35 12.21 -12.26 -20.44
N LYS A 36 12.05 -11.64 -21.61
CA LYS A 36 12.29 -10.20 -21.79
C LYS A 36 11.35 -9.36 -20.94
N GLU A 37 10.05 -9.67 -20.91
CA GLU A 37 9.10 -8.93 -20.08
C GLU A 37 9.43 -9.02 -18.59
N LYS A 38 9.80 -10.22 -18.12
CA LYS A 38 10.25 -10.42 -16.75
C LYS A 38 11.48 -9.57 -16.42
N GLN A 39 12.43 -9.46 -17.35
CA GLN A 39 13.59 -8.58 -17.19
C GLN A 39 13.20 -7.11 -17.16
N ILE A 40 12.27 -6.67 -18.01
CA ILE A 40 11.78 -5.28 -18.03
C ILE A 40 11.04 -4.95 -16.74
N LEU A 41 10.26 -5.87 -16.17
CA LEU A 41 9.63 -5.69 -14.86
C LEU A 41 10.65 -5.51 -13.76
N LYS A 42 11.70 -6.34 -13.72
CA LYS A 42 12.80 -6.18 -12.75
C LYS A 42 13.51 -4.84 -12.92
N ALA A 43 13.74 -4.40 -14.16
CA ALA A 43 14.30 -3.07 -14.43
C ALA A 43 13.36 -1.95 -13.99
N THR A 44 12.05 -2.14 -14.11
CA THR A 44 11.03 -1.19 -13.64
C THR A 44 11.05 -1.07 -12.12
N ASP A 45 11.20 -2.18 -11.39
CA ASP A 45 11.34 -2.16 -9.94
C ASP A 45 12.57 -1.34 -9.52
N ASN A 46 13.68 -1.48 -10.24
CA ASN A 46 14.86 -0.64 -10.02
C ASN A 46 14.58 0.84 -10.29
N LEU A 47 13.80 1.18 -11.33
CA LEU A 47 13.42 2.57 -11.60
C LEU A 47 12.56 3.15 -10.46
N ILE A 48 11.63 2.37 -9.90
CA ILE A 48 10.82 2.79 -8.76
C ILE A 48 11.71 3.03 -7.54
N ASN A 49 12.63 2.10 -7.25
CA ASN A 49 13.56 2.22 -6.13
C ASN A 49 14.53 3.41 -6.29
N GLN A 50 14.90 3.74 -7.52
CA GLN A 50 15.74 4.91 -7.86
C GLN A 50 14.94 6.21 -7.99
N ARG A 51 13.65 6.22 -7.61
CA ARG A 51 12.76 7.39 -7.67
C ARG A 51 12.56 7.94 -9.09
N HIS A 52 12.81 7.11 -10.11
CA HIS A 52 12.57 7.41 -11.51
C HIS A 52 11.13 7.06 -11.92
N TYR A 53 10.15 7.57 -11.18
CA TYR A 53 8.73 7.22 -11.34
C TYR A 53 8.20 7.46 -12.76
N GLY A 54 8.58 8.57 -13.40
CA GLY A 54 8.19 8.89 -14.78
C GLY A 54 8.69 7.90 -15.83
N ARG A 55 9.84 7.25 -15.58
CA ARG A 55 10.35 6.19 -16.45
C ARG A 55 9.63 4.88 -16.17
N ALA A 56 9.44 4.53 -14.89
CA ALA A 56 8.70 3.33 -14.50
C ALA A 56 7.28 3.33 -15.08
N TYR A 57 6.53 4.43 -14.88
CA TYR A 57 5.17 4.59 -15.37
C TYR A 57 5.06 4.43 -16.89
N ARG A 58 5.92 5.10 -17.66
CA ARG A 58 5.95 5.01 -19.13
C ARG A 58 6.26 3.59 -19.61
N THR A 59 7.24 2.92 -18.99
CA THR A 59 7.61 1.55 -19.34
C THR A 59 6.44 0.58 -19.11
N LEU A 60 5.78 0.66 -17.96
CA LEU A 60 4.64 -0.19 -17.62
C LEU A 60 3.46 0.01 -18.58
N ASN A 61 3.08 1.27 -18.84
CA ASN A 61 1.99 1.57 -19.78
C ASN A 61 2.31 1.14 -21.21
N LEU A 62 3.55 1.33 -21.65
CA LEU A 62 3.97 0.89 -22.97
C LEU A 62 3.86 -0.64 -23.11
N LEU A 63 4.27 -1.38 -22.07
CA LEU A 63 4.14 -2.84 -22.05
C LEU A 63 2.68 -3.29 -22.09
N LEU A 64 1.82 -2.73 -21.24
CA LEU A 64 0.38 -3.05 -21.24
C LEU A 64 -0.29 -2.70 -22.56
N THR A 65 0.10 -1.59 -23.20
CA THR A 65 -0.44 -1.19 -24.51
C THR A 65 -0.03 -2.17 -25.61
N LYS A 66 1.25 -2.60 -25.61
CA LYS A 66 1.77 -3.50 -26.63
C LYS A 66 1.37 -4.96 -26.40
N ARG A 67 1.20 -5.37 -25.15
CA ARG A 67 0.97 -6.76 -24.75
C ARG A 67 -0.09 -6.85 -23.64
N PRO A 68 -1.36 -6.48 -23.95
CA PRO A 68 -2.43 -6.41 -22.95
C PRO A 68 -2.82 -7.77 -22.34
N TYR A 69 -2.49 -8.87 -23.03
CA TYR A 69 -2.77 -10.26 -22.58
C TYR A 69 -1.51 -10.98 -22.10
N SER A 70 -0.47 -10.22 -21.74
CA SER A 70 0.74 -10.80 -21.16
C SER A 70 0.42 -11.59 -19.89
N PRO A 71 1.12 -12.71 -19.62
CA PRO A 71 1.06 -13.39 -18.32
C PRO A 71 1.51 -12.51 -17.14
N TYR A 72 2.12 -11.36 -17.42
CA TYR A 72 2.56 -10.35 -16.45
C TYR A 72 1.69 -9.08 -16.45
N ALA A 73 0.52 -9.10 -17.10
CA ALA A 73 -0.35 -7.92 -17.14
C ALA A 73 -0.81 -7.49 -15.73
N ASP A 74 -1.07 -8.45 -14.84
CA ASP A 74 -1.39 -8.18 -13.44
C ASP A 74 -0.17 -7.63 -12.67
N ASP A 75 1.02 -8.18 -12.88
CA ASP A 75 2.28 -7.63 -12.38
C ASP A 75 2.47 -6.14 -12.73
N MET A 76 2.13 -5.76 -13.97
CA MET A 76 2.25 -4.39 -14.47
C MET A 76 1.18 -3.47 -13.88
N GLU A 77 -0.08 -3.89 -13.87
CA GLU A 77 -1.18 -3.10 -13.31
C GLU A 77 -1.06 -2.91 -11.80
N TYR A 78 -0.56 -3.94 -11.08
CA TYR A 78 -0.26 -3.81 -9.66
C TYR A 78 0.78 -2.71 -9.41
N ARG A 79 1.86 -2.68 -10.20
CA ARG A 79 2.92 -1.66 -10.07
C ARG A 79 2.43 -0.25 -10.42
N LEU A 80 1.56 -0.12 -11.43
CA LEU A 80 0.91 1.16 -11.73
C LEU A 80 0.03 1.62 -10.57
N ALA A 81 -0.78 0.73 -9.99
CA ALA A 81 -1.57 1.04 -8.79
C ALA A 81 -0.67 1.41 -7.60
N TYR A 82 0.46 0.73 -7.44
CA TYR A 82 1.43 0.98 -6.38
C TYR A 82 2.10 2.36 -6.51
N LEU A 83 2.39 2.83 -7.73
CA LEU A 83 2.91 4.19 -7.95
C LEU A 83 1.99 5.27 -7.34
N HIS A 84 0.67 5.04 -7.29
CA HIS A 84 -0.27 6.00 -6.73
C HIS A 84 -0.21 6.11 -5.20
N VAL A 85 0.38 5.15 -4.48
CA VAL A 85 0.50 5.19 -3.00
C VAL A 85 1.87 5.63 -2.49
N ILE A 86 2.87 5.74 -3.38
CA ILE A 86 4.22 6.18 -2.99
C ILE A 86 4.19 7.69 -2.75
N ALA A 87 4.09 8.08 -1.49
CA ALA A 87 4.10 9.47 -1.02
C ALA A 87 5.53 10.06 -1.03
N ASP A 88 6.08 10.24 -2.22
CA ASP A 88 7.39 10.85 -2.46
C ASP A 88 7.21 12.16 -3.23
N SER A 89 7.92 13.23 -2.85
CA SER A 89 7.84 14.54 -3.51
C SER A 89 8.26 14.52 -4.98
N LEU A 90 9.07 13.55 -5.40
CA LEU A 90 9.48 13.36 -6.80
C LEU A 90 8.51 12.51 -7.61
N ASN A 91 7.47 11.94 -6.97
CA ASN A 91 6.49 11.10 -7.63
C ASN A 91 5.28 11.92 -8.10
N PRO A 92 5.19 12.26 -9.40
CA PRO A 92 4.06 13.04 -9.91
C PRO A 92 2.76 12.22 -10.00
N TYR A 93 2.83 10.90 -9.79
CA TYR A 93 1.67 10.01 -9.89
C TYR A 93 1.04 9.70 -8.54
N PHE A 94 1.59 10.24 -7.45
CA PHE A 94 1.05 10.02 -6.11
C PHE A 94 -0.38 10.61 -6.00
N ASP A 95 -1.36 9.74 -5.78
CA ASP A 95 -2.77 10.11 -5.61
C ASP A 95 -3.53 8.95 -4.96
N TYR A 96 -3.92 9.11 -3.69
CA TYR A 96 -4.64 8.06 -2.97
C TYR A 96 -6.04 7.75 -3.51
N ALA A 97 -6.70 8.70 -4.17
CA ALA A 97 -8.01 8.46 -4.77
C ALA A 97 -7.86 7.59 -6.02
N LEU A 98 -6.86 7.88 -6.86
CA LEU A 98 -6.52 7.03 -8.00
C LEU A 98 -6.02 5.65 -7.55
N ALA A 99 -5.23 5.58 -6.47
CA ALA A 99 -4.81 4.30 -5.89
C ALA A 99 -6.02 3.44 -5.50
N LEU A 100 -7.02 4.03 -4.83
CA LEU A 100 -8.23 3.33 -4.41
C LEU A 100 -8.98 2.76 -5.61
N GLN A 101 -9.14 3.56 -6.68
CA GLN A 101 -9.77 3.12 -7.93
C GLN A 101 -8.98 2.00 -8.59
N ALA A 102 -7.66 2.16 -8.72
CA ALA A 102 -6.77 1.21 -9.37
C ALA A 102 -6.76 -0.14 -8.63
N PHE A 103 -6.59 -0.16 -7.30
CA PHE A 103 -6.64 -1.41 -6.53
C PHE A 103 -8.02 -2.06 -6.54
N SER A 104 -9.10 -1.26 -6.53
CA SER A 104 -10.47 -1.78 -6.61
C SER A 104 -10.75 -2.42 -7.96
N HIS A 105 -10.25 -1.81 -9.04
CA HIS A 105 -10.31 -2.38 -10.38
C HIS A 105 -9.49 -3.67 -10.46
N PHE A 106 -8.26 -3.65 -9.94
CA PHE A 106 -7.33 -4.77 -9.95
C PHE A 106 -7.94 -6.04 -9.34
N VAL A 107 -8.51 -5.95 -8.13
CA VAL A 107 -9.05 -7.15 -7.43
C VAL A 107 -10.26 -7.75 -8.15
N LYS A 108 -11.00 -6.93 -8.92
CA LYS A 108 -12.11 -7.39 -9.77
C LYS A 108 -11.60 -8.03 -11.06
N LYS A 109 -10.61 -7.41 -11.70
CA LYS A 109 -10.04 -7.87 -12.98
C LYS A 109 -9.18 -9.13 -12.84
N TYR A 110 -8.39 -9.22 -11.77
CA TYR A 110 -7.45 -10.32 -11.53
C TYR A 110 -7.74 -11.05 -10.20
N PRO A 111 -8.89 -11.74 -10.06
CA PRO A 111 -9.31 -12.36 -8.81
C PRO A 111 -8.43 -13.54 -8.36
N ARG A 112 -7.53 -14.02 -9.22
CA ARG A 112 -6.56 -15.09 -8.97
C ARG A 112 -5.09 -14.62 -8.94
N SER A 113 -4.84 -13.32 -9.08
CA SER A 113 -3.48 -12.78 -9.04
C SER A 113 -2.84 -12.99 -7.65
N GLN A 114 -1.53 -13.24 -7.65
CA GLN A 114 -0.72 -13.25 -6.43
C GLN A 114 -0.79 -11.94 -5.64
N TYR A 115 -1.07 -10.81 -6.32
CA TYR A 115 -1.15 -9.50 -5.68
C TYR A 115 -2.50 -9.19 -5.04
N LYS A 116 -3.52 -10.06 -5.20
CA LYS A 116 -4.86 -9.80 -4.65
C LYS A 116 -4.85 -9.50 -3.16
N SER A 117 -4.08 -10.27 -2.39
CA SER A 117 -3.98 -10.05 -0.94
C SER A 117 -3.36 -8.69 -0.60
N ALA A 118 -2.27 -8.33 -1.30
CA ALA A 118 -1.62 -7.03 -1.16
C ALA A 118 -2.57 -5.87 -1.53
N CYS A 119 -3.28 -5.98 -2.65
CA CYS A 119 -4.27 -4.99 -3.07
C CYS A 119 -5.41 -4.84 -2.05
N ASN A 120 -5.92 -5.94 -1.50
CA ASN A 120 -6.95 -5.88 -0.44
C ASN A 120 -6.43 -5.17 0.82
N ASN A 121 -5.17 -5.36 1.18
CA ASN A 121 -4.56 -4.65 2.30
C ASN A 121 -4.44 -3.15 2.01
N TRP A 122 -4.00 -2.77 0.79
CA TRP A 122 -4.00 -1.37 0.37
C TRP A 122 -5.40 -0.76 0.40
N LEU A 123 -6.41 -1.47 -0.10
CA LEU A 123 -7.80 -1.01 -0.03
C LEU A 123 -8.25 -0.73 1.40
N LYS A 124 -7.96 -1.63 2.35
CA LYS A 124 -8.27 -1.41 3.78
C LYS A 124 -7.58 -0.15 4.31
N ILE A 125 -6.29 0.01 4.04
CA ILE A 125 -5.52 1.19 4.47
C ILE A 125 -6.11 2.47 3.88
N LEU A 126 -6.42 2.47 2.59
CA LEU A 126 -6.97 3.64 1.89
C LEU A 126 -8.37 3.99 2.43
N TYR A 127 -9.24 3.00 2.68
CA TYR A 127 -10.54 3.27 3.30
C TYR A 127 -10.41 3.89 4.69
N LEU A 128 -9.51 3.36 5.53
CA LEU A 128 -9.23 3.93 6.85
C LEU A 128 -8.70 5.37 6.75
N LEU A 129 -7.82 5.63 5.78
CA LEU A 129 -7.27 6.97 5.54
C LEU A 129 -8.36 7.97 5.15
N PHE A 130 -9.25 7.60 4.23
CA PHE A 130 -10.34 8.48 3.79
C PHE A 130 -11.36 8.72 4.89
N ASP A 131 -11.74 7.69 5.64
CA ASP A 131 -12.62 7.84 6.81
C ASP A 131 -11.99 8.75 7.87
N PHE A 132 -10.70 8.57 8.16
CA PHE A 132 -9.98 9.42 9.10
C PHE A 132 -9.95 10.88 8.63
N LYS A 133 -9.64 11.13 7.35
CA LYS A 133 -9.65 12.47 6.75
C LYS A 133 -11.02 13.15 6.93
N GLN A 134 -12.10 12.45 6.61
CA GLN A 134 -13.47 12.97 6.77
C GLN A 134 -13.80 13.31 8.23
N ARG A 135 -13.39 12.46 9.17
CA ARG A 135 -13.58 12.72 10.61
C ARG A 135 -12.80 13.95 11.08
N CYS A 136 -11.56 14.13 10.62
CA CYS A 136 -10.76 15.31 10.91
C CYS A 136 -11.42 16.59 10.37
N GLU A 137 -11.89 16.57 9.12
CA GLU A 137 -12.59 17.72 8.51
C GLU A 137 -13.86 18.08 9.27
N THR A 138 -14.63 17.08 9.70
CA THR A 138 -15.87 17.28 10.49
C THR A 138 -15.57 17.88 11.86
N LYS A 139 -14.52 17.38 12.54
CA LYS A 139 -14.07 17.94 13.82
C LYS A 139 -13.56 19.37 13.65
N GLN A 140 -12.81 19.66 12.59
CA GLN A 140 -12.32 21.01 12.32
C GLN A 140 -13.47 22.01 12.11
N LYS A 141 -14.50 21.65 11.35
CA LYS A 141 -15.70 22.48 11.19
C LYS A 141 -16.37 22.77 12.54
N SER A 142 -16.46 21.76 13.41
CA SER A 142 -17.05 21.91 14.74
C SER A 142 -16.23 22.86 15.63
N ILE A 143 -14.89 22.76 15.58
CA ILE A 143 -13.97 23.67 16.28
C ILE A 143 -14.19 25.11 15.80
N ASN A 144 -14.25 25.35 14.49
CA ASN A 144 -14.44 26.68 13.94
C ASN A 144 -15.77 27.31 14.40
N VAL A 145 -16.85 26.52 14.43
CA VAL A 145 -18.16 26.97 14.94
C VAL A 145 -18.10 27.32 16.43
N LEU A 146 -17.44 26.50 17.25
CA LEU A 146 -17.30 26.75 18.69
C LEU A 146 -16.44 27.99 18.96
N GLN A 147 -15.38 28.21 18.18
CA GLN A 147 -14.55 29.41 18.27
C GLN A 147 -15.36 30.68 17.97
N GLY A 148 -16.21 30.67 16.94
CA GLY A 148 -17.09 31.80 16.64
C GLY A 148 -18.08 32.09 17.77
N LYS A 149 -18.67 31.05 18.38
CA LYS A 149 -19.56 31.21 19.55
C LYS A 149 -18.81 31.78 20.76
N LEU A 150 -17.59 31.32 20.99
CA LEU A 150 -16.76 31.79 22.10
C LEU A 150 -16.44 33.28 21.93
N GLN A 151 -16.03 33.70 20.73
CA GLN A 151 -15.75 35.11 20.42
C GLN A 151 -16.99 35.99 20.65
N HIS A 152 -18.16 35.54 20.18
CA HIS A 152 -19.42 36.25 20.39
C HIS A 152 -19.77 36.42 21.87
N LEU A 153 -19.60 35.35 22.67
CA LEU A 153 -19.86 35.40 24.11
C LEU A 153 -18.84 36.29 24.84
N GLN A 154 -17.58 36.29 24.42
CA GLN A 154 -16.55 37.18 24.97
C GLN A 154 -16.89 38.66 24.70
N GLN A 155 -17.36 38.97 23.48
CA GLN A 155 -17.81 40.31 23.13
C GLN A 155 -18.98 40.75 24.00
N LYS A 156 -20.03 39.93 24.10
CA LYS A 156 -21.19 40.21 24.96
C LYS A 156 -20.81 40.39 26.43
N ASN A 157 -19.90 39.57 26.95
CA ASN A 157 -19.44 39.68 28.32
C ASN A 157 -18.70 41.02 28.55
N THR A 158 -17.92 41.45 27.57
CA THR A 158 -17.24 42.76 27.59
C THR A 158 -18.24 43.91 27.57
N GLU A 159 -19.27 43.83 26.71
CA GLU A 159 -20.36 44.81 26.65
C GLU A 159 -21.08 44.94 27.99
N LEU A 160 -21.47 43.80 28.58
CA LEU A 160 -22.14 43.77 29.88
C LEU A 160 -21.27 44.33 31.00
N GLN A 161 -19.97 44.02 31.02
CA GLN A 161 -19.02 44.59 31.99
C GLN A 161 -18.91 46.11 31.86
N ASN A 162 -18.95 46.64 30.64
CA ASN A 162 -18.94 48.09 30.42
C ASN A 162 -20.25 48.73 30.90
N THR A 163 -21.40 48.14 30.59
CA THR A 163 -22.70 48.61 31.09
C THR A 163 -22.77 48.62 32.61
N LEU A 164 -22.26 47.57 33.28
CA LEU A 164 -22.19 47.53 34.75
C LEU A 164 -21.35 48.68 35.30
N LYS A 165 -20.17 48.93 34.72
CA LYS A 165 -19.30 50.06 35.12
C LYS A 165 -19.95 51.44 34.87
N ASP A 166 -20.76 51.57 33.83
CA ASP A 166 -21.53 52.80 33.58
C ASP A 166 -22.60 53.01 34.65
N LEU A 167 -23.34 51.96 35.00
CA LEU A 167 -24.38 52.00 36.04
C LEU A 167 -23.79 52.32 37.42
N GLU A 168 -22.67 51.67 37.79
CA GLU A 168 -21.94 51.98 39.04
C GLU A 168 -21.54 53.46 39.11
N ARG A 169 -21.09 54.04 37.99
CA ARG A 169 -20.75 55.46 37.92
C ARG A 169 -21.97 56.37 38.10
N VAL A 170 -23.14 55.98 37.60
CA VAL A 170 -24.38 56.75 37.75
C VAL A 170 -24.87 56.70 39.20
N ILE A 171 -24.88 55.52 39.83
CA ILE A 171 -25.29 55.36 41.23
C ILE A 171 -24.43 56.24 42.13
N LYS A 172 -23.10 56.18 41.97
CA LYS A 172 -22.15 56.97 42.77
C LYS A 172 -22.30 58.49 42.61
N ARG A 173 -22.91 58.98 41.52
CA ARG A 173 -23.17 60.42 41.33
C ARG A 173 -24.43 60.90 42.04
N ASN A 174 -25.33 59.98 42.38
CA ASN A 174 -26.64 60.27 42.97
C ASN A 174 -26.67 59.99 44.48
N GLU A 175 -25.58 59.44 45.03
CA GLU A 175 -25.28 59.36 46.47
C GLU A 175 -24.51 60.60 46.92
#